data_AF-A0A6V8L2F1-F1
#
_entry.id   AF-A0A6V8L2F1-F1
#
_cell.length_a   1.000
_cell.length_b   1.000
_cell.length_c   1.000
_cell.angle_alpha   90.00
_cell.angle_beta   90.00
_cell.angle_gamma   90.00
#
_symmetry.space_group_name_H-M   'P 1'
#
loop_
_entity.id
_entity.type
_entity.pdbx_description
1 polymer ?
#
loop_
_entity_poly.entity_id
_entity_poly.type
_entity_poly.pdbx_seq_one_letter_code
_entity_poly.pdbx_strand_id
1 'polypeptide(L)'
;MVAQEQAGGGAPAQSVQPESTASTGPSFAHPTPEWVASLPTDPDELRAKLRGEMGDEDAWSTDHQVWSAMQEFYASSDLLLSPQVRAGLLRAFTGLRGITSSEVQVDGRRLVAVRHTERESGDEILFDPATGHAVGLRSVTMSSKVTLVEPPNGPALDPGVMYQATWTQKVVSAVGAR
;
A
#
# COMPACT_ATOMS: atom_id res chain seq x y z
N MET A 1 71.61 -15.06 -20.87
CA MET A 1 70.62 -15.66 -19.95
C MET A 1 70.43 -14.66 -18.82
N VAL A 2 69.37 -13.85 -18.89
CA VAL A 2 69.05 -12.82 -17.89
C VAL A 2 67.54 -12.81 -17.67
N ALA A 3 67.18 -12.86 -16.38
CA ALA A 3 65.90 -12.76 -15.67
C ALA A 3 64.58 -12.60 -16.47
N GLN A 4 63.64 -13.53 -16.24
CA GLN A 4 62.20 -13.31 -16.37
C GLN A 4 61.61 -12.93 -15.00
N GLU A 5 60.81 -11.86 -15.04
CA GLU A 5 59.98 -11.29 -13.99
C GLU A 5 58.83 -12.25 -13.64
N GLN A 6 58.67 -12.61 -12.36
CA GLN A 6 57.50 -13.33 -11.87
C GLN A 6 56.56 -12.35 -11.18
N ALA A 7 55.31 -12.27 -11.66
CA ALA A 7 54.23 -11.58 -11.00
C ALA A 7 52.99 -12.48 -10.91
N GLY A 8 52.50 -12.64 -9.67
CA GLY A 8 51.06 -12.62 -9.36
C GLY A 8 50.23 -13.86 -9.64
N GLY A 9 50.20 -14.80 -8.68
CA GLY A 9 49.11 -15.76 -8.54
C GLY A 9 47.92 -15.11 -7.83
N GLY A 10 46.94 -14.62 -8.59
CA GLY A 10 45.64 -14.16 -8.09
C GLY A 10 44.59 -15.28 -8.19
N ALA A 11 43.85 -15.51 -7.10
CA ALA A 11 42.71 -16.41 -7.00
C ALA A 11 41.66 -16.16 -8.11
N PRO A 12 40.87 -17.18 -8.52
CA PRO A 12 39.84 -16.97 -9.53
C PRO A 12 38.74 -16.07 -8.96
N ALA A 13 38.69 -14.83 -9.44
CA ALA A 13 37.52 -13.98 -9.27
C ALA A 13 36.35 -14.68 -9.95
N GLN A 14 35.41 -15.15 -9.14
CA GLN A 14 34.11 -15.60 -9.61
C GLN A 14 33.48 -14.41 -10.34
N SER A 15 33.37 -14.54 -11.66
CA SER A 15 32.63 -13.62 -12.51
C SER A 15 31.17 -13.63 -12.06
N VAL A 16 30.82 -12.74 -11.15
CA VAL A 16 29.44 -12.33 -10.92
C VAL A 16 28.97 -11.69 -12.23
N GLN A 17 28.27 -12.48 -13.04
CA GLN A 17 27.50 -11.92 -14.13
C GLN A 17 26.50 -10.93 -13.50
N PRO A 18 26.40 -9.69 -13.99
CA PRO A 18 25.35 -8.80 -13.53
C PRO A 18 24.02 -9.45 -13.89
N GLU A 19 23.33 -9.97 -12.87
CA GLU A 19 21.94 -10.35 -12.96
C GLU A 19 21.21 -9.18 -13.60
N SER A 20 20.52 -9.45 -14.70
CA SER A 20 19.86 -8.45 -15.51
C SER A 20 18.64 -7.92 -14.76
N THR A 21 18.85 -7.03 -13.79
CA THR A 21 17.82 -6.16 -13.24
C THR A 21 17.58 -5.06 -14.26
N ALA A 22 16.79 -5.37 -15.29
CA ALA A 22 16.21 -4.33 -16.13
C ALA A 22 15.44 -3.40 -15.18
N SER A 23 16.02 -2.23 -14.92
CA SER A 23 15.38 -1.16 -14.17
C SER A 23 14.13 -0.78 -14.96
N THR A 24 12.98 -1.34 -14.59
CA THR A 24 11.68 -0.84 -15.06
C THR A 24 11.66 0.65 -14.73
N GLY A 25 11.52 1.50 -15.75
CA GLY A 25 11.58 2.95 -15.57
C GLY A 25 10.49 3.48 -14.63
N PRO A 26 10.42 4.81 -14.42
CA PRO A 26 9.43 5.42 -13.52
C PRO A 26 8.00 4.95 -13.79
N SER A 27 7.31 4.50 -12.74
CA SER A 27 5.98 3.84 -12.81
C SER A 27 5.20 4.03 -11.49
N PHE A 28 3.97 3.54 -11.40
CA PHE A 28 3.21 3.58 -10.14
C PHE A 28 3.88 2.77 -9.02
N ALA A 29 4.57 1.68 -9.35
CA ALA A 29 5.34 0.86 -8.41
C ALA A 29 6.71 1.47 -8.08
N HIS A 30 7.27 2.29 -8.99
CA HIS A 30 8.56 2.96 -8.83
C HIS A 30 8.46 4.45 -9.15
N PRO A 31 7.74 5.24 -8.33
CA PRO A 31 7.47 6.64 -8.65
C PRO A 31 8.70 7.52 -8.42
N THR A 32 8.95 8.44 -9.34
CA THR A 32 9.90 9.55 -9.16
C THR A 32 9.16 10.89 -9.12
N PRO A 33 9.69 11.92 -8.45
CA PRO A 33 9.02 13.23 -8.38
C PRO A 33 8.68 13.82 -9.75
N GLU A 34 9.60 13.75 -10.72
CA GLU A 34 9.38 14.26 -12.07
C GLU A 34 8.29 13.47 -12.81
N TRP A 35 8.25 12.15 -12.60
CA TRP A 35 7.23 11.30 -13.19
C TRP A 35 5.85 11.55 -12.57
N VAL A 36 5.76 11.67 -11.25
CA VAL A 36 4.51 12.00 -10.54
C VAL A 36 3.98 13.35 -11.01
N ALA A 37 4.85 14.34 -11.19
CA ALA A 37 4.48 15.65 -11.72
C ALA A 37 3.98 15.61 -13.17
N SER A 38 4.37 14.59 -13.94
CA SER A 38 3.94 14.39 -15.33
C SER A 38 2.62 13.63 -15.48
N LEU A 39 2.05 13.12 -14.38
CA LEU A 39 0.82 12.34 -14.44
C LEU A 39 -0.36 13.13 -15.01
N PRO A 40 -1.24 12.48 -15.80
CA PRO A 40 -2.46 13.12 -16.28
C PRO A 40 -3.39 13.42 -15.10
N THR A 41 -4.28 14.40 -15.28
CA THR A 41 -5.29 14.76 -14.29
C THR A 41 -6.66 14.14 -14.59
N ASP A 42 -6.83 13.58 -15.79
CA ASP A 42 -8.05 12.92 -16.20
C ASP A 42 -8.16 11.52 -15.53
N PRO A 43 -9.29 11.21 -14.86
CA PRO A 43 -9.45 9.95 -14.13
C PRO A 43 -9.44 8.71 -15.04
N ASP A 44 -9.89 8.83 -16.28
CA ASP A 44 -9.95 7.70 -17.20
C ASP A 44 -8.57 7.42 -17.79
N GLU A 45 -7.78 8.46 -18.11
CA GLU A 45 -6.37 8.32 -18.50
C GLU A 45 -5.52 7.73 -17.37
N LEU A 46 -5.70 8.19 -16.13
CA LEU A 46 -5.02 7.64 -14.96
C LEU A 46 -5.35 6.16 -14.77
N ARG A 47 -6.64 5.79 -14.86
CA ARG A 47 -7.07 4.39 -14.75
C ARG A 47 -6.55 3.53 -15.89
N ALA A 48 -6.52 4.05 -17.12
CA ALA A 48 -5.95 3.35 -18.26
C ALA A 48 -4.45 3.11 -18.08
N LYS A 49 -3.71 4.10 -17.56
CA LYS A 49 -2.29 3.98 -17.26
C LYS A 49 -2.01 2.93 -16.17
N LEU A 50 -2.78 2.96 -15.07
CA LEU A 50 -2.71 1.95 -14.02
C LEU A 50 -2.95 0.55 -14.58
N ARG A 51 -4.02 0.35 -15.36
CA ARG A 51 -4.35 -0.95 -15.99
C ARG A 51 -3.25 -1.43 -16.94
N GLY A 52 -2.61 -0.52 -17.68
CA GLY A 52 -1.53 -0.85 -18.60
C GLY A 52 -0.23 -1.29 -17.91
N GLU A 53 -0.08 -1.01 -16.61
CA GLU A 53 1.08 -1.44 -15.80
C GLU A 53 0.81 -2.77 -15.07
N MET A 54 -0.42 -3.30 -15.11
CA MET A 54 -0.78 -4.57 -14.48
C MET A 54 -0.47 -5.75 -15.41
N GLY A 55 -0.01 -6.85 -14.83
CA GLY A 55 0.22 -8.11 -15.55
C GLY A 55 -1.01 -9.01 -15.58
N ASP A 56 -0.94 -10.07 -16.38
CA ASP A 56 -1.89 -11.19 -16.32
C ASP A 56 -1.57 -12.06 -15.10
N GLU A 57 -1.88 -11.58 -13.90
CA GLU A 57 -1.84 -12.39 -12.69
C GLU A 57 -3.14 -13.18 -12.53
N ASP A 58 -3.08 -14.50 -12.68
CA ASP A 58 -4.25 -15.41 -12.62
C ASP A 58 -4.98 -15.39 -11.26
N ALA A 59 -4.31 -14.91 -10.21
CA ALA A 59 -4.82 -14.97 -8.85
C ALA A 59 -5.80 -13.84 -8.51
N TRP A 60 -5.79 -12.68 -9.19
CA TRP A 60 -6.61 -11.52 -8.82
C TRP A 60 -7.16 -10.80 -10.04
N SER A 61 -8.36 -10.22 -9.93
CA SER A 61 -8.90 -9.42 -11.02
C SER A 61 -8.00 -8.20 -11.32
N THR A 62 -8.02 -7.72 -12.57
CA THR A 62 -7.31 -6.49 -12.94
C THR A 62 -7.75 -5.30 -12.08
N ASP A 63 -9.02 -5.22 -11.68
CA ASP A 63 -9.50 -4.14 -10.82
C ASP A 63 -8.92 -4.23 -9.40
N HIS A 64 -8.71 -5.45 -8.86
CA HIS A 64 -7.98 -5.65 -7.61
C HIS A 64 -6.53 -5.22 -7.71
N GLN A 65 -5.84 -5.60 -8.79
CA GLN A 65 -4.44 -5.20 -9.00
C GLN A 65 -4.32 -3.68 -9.10
N VAL A 66 -5.23 -3.02 -9.83
CA VAL A 66 -5.28 -1.55 -9.91
C VAL A 66 -5.55 -0.93 -8.54
N TRP A 67 -6.50 -1.48 -7.77
CA TRP A 67 -6.76 -1.01 -6.41
C TRP A 67 -5.51 -1.10 -5.52
N SER A 68 -4.85 -2.25 -5.52
CA SER A 68 -3.64 -2.49 -4.73
C SER A 68 -2.50 -1.55 -5.14
N ALA A 69 -2.31 -1.32 -6.44
CA ALA A 69 -1.35 -0.35 -6.96
C ALA A 69 -1.67 1.08 -6.48
N MET A 70 -2.95 1.48 -6.50
CA MET A 70 -3.37 2.79 -5.99
C MET A 70 -3.17 2.90 -4.48
N GLN A 71 -3.45 1.85 -3.71
CA GLN A 71 -3.22 1.83 -2.26
C GLN A 71 -1.75 2.04 -1.92
N GLU A 72 -0.85 1.29 -2.56
CA GLU A 72 0.59 1.41 -2.38
C GLU A 72 1.10 2.79 -2.85
N PHE A 73 0.56 3.31 -3.96
CA PHE A 73 0.94 4.62 -4.47
C PHE A 73 0.51 5.75 -3.52
N TYR A 74 -0.69 5.68 -2.93
CA TYR A 74 -1.09 6.63 -1.88
C TYR A 74 -0.21 6.48 -0.62
N ALA A 75 0.13 5.25 -0.21
CA ALA A 75 0.97 5.03 0.95
C ALA A 75 2.39 5.62 0.78
N SER A 76 2.96 5.50 -0.42
CA SER A 76 4.34 5.91 -0.70
C SER A 76 4.49 7.35 -1.21
N SER A 77 3.49 7.87 -1.93
CA SER A 77 3.66 9.05 -2.80
C SER A 77 2.58 10.13 -2.64
N ASP A 78 1.63 9.99 -1.71
CA ASP A 78 0.53 10.94 -1.52
C ASP A 78 1.01 12.41 -1.36
N LEU A 79 2.13 12.64 -0.68
CA LEU A 79 2.69 13.98 -0.47
C LEU A 79 3.24 14.63 -1.74
N LEU A 80 3.54 13.84 -2.78
CA LEU A 80 4.04 14.33 -4.07
C LEU A 80 2.90 14.73 -5.02
N LEU A 81 1.65 14.35 -4.72
CA LEU A 81 0.52 14.59 -5.59
C LEU A 81 0.06 16.05 -5.54
N SER A 82 0.03 16.68 -6.71
CA SER A 82 -0.70 17.93 -6.89
C SER A 82 -2.19 17.72 -6.58
N PRO A 83 -2.93 18.77 -6.14
CA PRO A 83 -4.36 18.66 -5.86
C PRO A 83 -5.18 18.10 -7.04
N GLN A 84 -4.79 18.43 -8.27
CA GLN A 84 -5.46 18.00 -9.50
C GLN A 84 -5.24 16.52 -9.78
N VAL A 85 -4.00 16.03 -9.66
CA VAL A 85 -3.68 14.59 -9.84
C VAL A 85 -4.34 13.76 -8.75
N ARG A 86 -4.31 14.24 -7.49
CA ARG A 86 -5.02 13.62 -6.36
C ARG A 86 -6.52 13.49 -6.61
N ALA A 87 -7.16 14.56 -7.07
CA ALA A 87 -8.59 14.52 -7.42
C ALA A 87 -8.87 13.56 -8.59
N GLY A 88 -7.99 13.50 -9.59
CA GLY A 88 -8.06 12.54 -10.70
C GLY A 88 -8.00 11.09 -10.21
N LEU A 89 -7.03 10.78 -9.35
CA LEU A 89 -6.86 9.44 -8.77
C LEU A 89 -8.04 9.04 -7.88
N LEU A 90 -8.55 9.95 -7.03
CA LEU A 90 -9.76 9.70 -6.24
C LEU A 90 -10.97 9.34 -7.13
N ARG A 91 -11.14 10.04 -8.25
CA ARG A 91 -12.22 9.75 -9.21
C ARG A 91 -11.97 8.46 -9.99
N ALA A 92 -10.72 8.07 -10.22
CA ALA A 92 -10.38 6.83 -10.93
C ALA A 92 -10.96 5.58 -10.26
N PHE A 93 -11.16 5.58 -8.94
CA PHE A 93 -11.83 4.49 -8.21
C PHE A 93 -13.25 4.18 -8.72
N THR A 94 -13.98 5.17 -9.25
CA THR A 94 -15.37 4.98 -9.72
C THR A 94 -15.50 4.01 -10.90
N GLY A 95 -14.39 3.74 -11.61
CA GLY A 95 -14.34 2.81 -12.73
C GLY A 95 -13.93 1.38 -12.36
N LEU A 96 -13.74 1.09 -11.08
CA LEU A 96 -13.34 -0.22 -10.57
C LEU A 96 -14.55 -0.95 -9.96
N ARG A 97 -14.63 -2.26 -10.17
CA ARG A 97 -15.60 -3.12 -9.48
C ARG A 97 -15.20 -3.33 -8.02
N GLY A 98 -16.17 -3.67 -7.17
CA GLY A 98 -15.91 -3.98 -5.76
C GLY A 98 -15.60 -2.77 -4.87
N ILE A 99 -15.70 -1.54 -5.38
CA ILE A 99 -15.48 -0.32 -4.60
C ILE A 99 -16.74 0.09 -3.85
N THR A 100 -16.57 0.42 -2.57
CA THR A 100 -17.58 1.07 -1.73
C THR A 100 -16.96 2.23 -0.96
N SER A 101 -17.76 3.20 -0.55
CA SER A 101 -17.32 4.31 0.29
C SER A 101 -18.22 4.47 1.51
N SER A 102 -17.64 4.79 2.67
CA SER A 102 -18.39 5.08 3.89
C SER A 102 -17.72 6.17 4.72
N GLU A 103 -18.50 6.94 5.48
CA GLU A 103 -17.94 7.83 6.51
C GLU A 103 -17.56 7.02 7.74
N VAL A 104 -16.39 7.30 8.30
CA VAL A 104 -15.89 6.67 9.53
C VAL A 104 -15.37 7.75 10.49
N GLN A 105 -15.36 7.43 11.79
CA GLN A 105 -14.69 8.26 12.80
C GLN A 105 -13.49 7.52 13.37
N VAL A 106 -12.34 8.19 13.38
CA VAL A 106 -11.09 7.72 13.98
C VAL A 106 -10.55 8.84 14.86
N ASP A 107 -10.37 8.58 16.15
CA ASP A 107 -9.88 9.55 17.13
C ASP A 107 -10.63 10.91 17.10
N GLY A 108 -11.96 10.85 16.92
CA GLY A 108 -12.81 12.04 16.83
C GLY A 108 -12.72 12.81 15.51
N ARG A 109 -11.91 12.37 14.54
CA ARG A 109 -11.82 12.92 13.19
C ARG A 109 -12.71 12.15 12.24
N ARG A 110 -13.51 12.88 11.45
CA ARG A 110 -14.34 12.31 10.37
C ARG A 110 -13.48 12.06 9.15
N LEU A 111 -13.50 10.84 8.65
CA LEU A 111 -12.78 10.38 7.47
C LEU A 111 -13.73 9.69 6.50
N VAL A 112 -13.30 9.54 5.25
CA VAL A 112 -13.99 8.73 4.24
C VAL A 112 -13.16 7.48 3.99
N ALA A 113 -13.71 6.31 4.29
CA ALA A 113 -13.10 5.04 3.94
C ALA A 113 -13.56 4.64 2.54
N VAL A 114 -12.62 4.50 1.60
CA VAL A 114 -12.86 3.86 0.31
C VAL A 114 -12.35 2.43 0.43
N ARG A 115 -13.24 1.45 0.25
CA ARG A 115 -12.96 0.03 0.40
C ARG A 115 -13.03 -0.65 -0.97
N HIS A 116 -12.07 -1.51 -1.27
CA HIS A 116 -12.21 -2.54 -2.29
C HIS A 116 -12.50 -3.88 -1.64
N THR A 117 -13.41 -4.66 -2.22
CA THR A 117 -13.74 -6.00 -1.75
C THR A 117 -13.65 -6.99 -2.90
N GLU A 118 -12.78 -7.98 -2.73
CA GLU A 118 -12.68 -9.14 -3.60
C GLU A 118 -12.40 -10.38 -2.75
N ARG A 119 -13.20 -11.44 -2.94
CA ARG A 119 -13.19 -12.65 -2.10
C ARG A 119 -13.40 -12.30 -0.63
N GLU A 120 -12.47 -12.71 0.25
CA GLU A 120 -12.51 -12.45 1.69
C GLU A 120 -11.67 -11.23 2.11
N SER A 121 -11.02 -10.55 1.15
CA SER A 121 -10.24 -9.33 1.40
C SER A 121 -11.12 -8.09 1.31
N GLY A 122 -11.06 -7.25 2.33
CA GLY A 122 -11.67 -5.93 2.35
C GLY A 122 -10.65 -4.89 2.80
N ASP A 123 -9.93 -4.28 1.88
CA ASP A 123 -8.91 -3.27 2.21
C ASP A 123 -9.43 -1.87 1.94
N GLU A 124 -9.09 -0.94 2.83
CA GLU A 124 -9.57 0.44 2.82
C GLU A 124 -8.41 1.43 2.81
N ILE A 125 -8.61 2.51 2.06
CA ILE A 125 -7.84 3.74 2.19
C ILE A 125 -8.73 4.76 2.90
N LEU A 126 -8.19 5.39 3.94
CA LEU A 126 -8.87 6.43 4.70
C LEU A 126 -8.45 7.79 4.17
N PHE A 127 -9.41 8.56 3.68
CA PHE A 127 -9.20 9.89 3.16
C PHE A 127 -9.73 10.96 4.11
N ASP A 128 -8.99 12.05 4.25
CA ASP A 128 -9.51 13.27 4.85
C ASP A 128 -10.44 13.98 3.85
N PRO A 129 -11.74 14.13 4.14
CA PRO A 129 -12.67 14.78 3.22
C PRO A 129 -12.36 16.27 2.99
N ALA A 130 -11.64 16.94 3.90
CA ALA A 130 -11.32 18.35 3.75
C ALA A 130 -10.17 18.60 2.76
N THR A 131 -9.24 17.65 2.62
CA THR A 131 -8.00 17.83 1.88
C THR A 131 -7.80 16.80 0.76
N GLY A 132 -8.50 15.68 0.81
CA GLY A 132 -8.33 14.54 -0.10
C GLY A 132 -7.07 13.72 0.17
N HIS A 133 -6.31 13.99 1.24
CA HIS A 133 -5.12 13.21 1.59
C HIS A 133 -5.50 11.82 2.08
N ALA A 134 -4.75 10.81 1.65
CA ALA A 134 -4.76 9.51 2.30
C ALA A 134 -4.07 9.65 3.68
N VAL A 135 -4.80 9.37 4.75
CA VAL A 135 -4.32 9.53 6.13
C VAL A 135 -4.16 8.20 6.86
N GLY A 136 -4.51 7.10 6.21
CA GLY A 136 -4.31 5.77 6.77
C GLY A 136 -4.83 4.67 5.87
N LEU A 137 -4.44 3.44 6.21
CA LEU A 137 -4.93 2.21 5.61
C LEU A 137 -5.63 1.38 6.68
N ARG A 138 -6.64 0.62 6.27
CA ARG A 138 -7.34 -0.32 7.17
C ARG A 138 -7.69 -1.60 6.41
N SER A 139 -7.34 -2.74 6.99
CA SER A 139 -7.77 -4.05 6.49
C SER A 139 -8.96 -4.55 7.29
N VAL A 140 -9.93 -5.12 6.59
CA VAL A 140 -11.14 -5.72 7.12
C VAL A 140 -11.22 -7.15 6.61
N THR A 141 -11.13 -8.11 7.51
CA THR A 141 -11.35 -9.52 7.17
C THR A 141 -12.84 -9.78 7.05
N MET A 142 -13.30 -10.16 5.86
CA MET A 142 -14.69 -10.53 5.62
C MET A 142 -14.87 -12.04 5.80
N SER A 143 -14.63 -12.55 7.00
CA SER A 143 -14.93 -13.96 7.28
C SER A 143 -16.43 -14.12 7.55
N SER A 144 -17.10 -14.90 6.71
CA SER A 144 -18.47 -15.41 6.96
C SER A 144 -18.55 -16.33 8.19
N LYS A 145 -17.39 -16.64 8.79
CA LYS A 145 -17.25 -17.26 10.11
C LYS A 145 -16.79 -16.20 11.10
N VAL A 146 -17.71 -15.73 11.96
CA VAL A 146 -17.31 -15.16 13.25
C VAL A 146 -16.73 -16.32 14.05
N THR A 147 -15.41 -16.44 14.08
CA THR A 147 -14.79 -17.32 15.07
C THR A 147 -14.74 -16.51 16.35
N LEU A 148 -15.73 -16.72 17.22
CA LEU A 148 -15.65 -16.30 18.60
C LEU A 148 -14.50 -17.12 19.21
N VAL A 149 -13.32 -16.50 19.32
CA VAL A 149 -12.26 -17.06 20.13
C VAL A 149 -12.70 -16.82 21.56
N GLU A 150 -13.27 -17.85 22.20
CA GLU A 150 -13.52 -17.79 23.63
C GLU A 150 -12.18 -17.55 24.33
N PRO A 151 -12.08 -16.52 25.20
CA PRO A 151 -10.91 -16.40 26.04
C PRO A 151 -10.76 -17.73 26.81
N PRO A 152 -9.55 -18.30 26.92
CA PRO A 152 -9.35 -19.53 27.67
C PRO A 152 -9.93 -19.35 29.08
N ASN A 153 -10.97 -20.15 29.40
CA ASN A 153 -11.74 -20.18 30.65
C ASN A 153 -11.33 -19.11 31.69
N GLY A 154 -11.70 -17.87 31.43
CA GLY A 154 -11.66 -16.80 32.42
C GLY A 154 -12.87 -16.93 33.36
N PRO A 155 -12.79 -16.44 34.61
CA PRO A 155 -13.90 -16.58 35.56
C PRO A 155 -15.16 -15.92 34.99
N ALA A 156 -16.27 -16.66 34.99
CA ALA A 156 -17.56 -16.20 34.53
C ALA A 156 -18.00 -14.98 35.35
N LEU A 157 -18.23 -13.86 34.67
CA LEU A 157 -18.84 -12.67 35.27
C LEU A 157 -20.12 -12.34 34.50
N ASP A 158 -21.23 -12.36 35.23
CA ASP A 158 -22.59 -11.91 34.86
C ASP A 158 -22.86 -10.62 35.67
N PRO A 159 -23.50 -9.55 35.14
CA PRO A 159 -24.23 -9.46 33.87
C PRO A 159 -23.51 -8.80 32.70
N GLY A 160 -24.01 -9.14 31.51
CA GLY A 160 -23.37 -8.97 30.23
C GLY A 160 -23.39 -7.57 29.60
N VAL A 161 -22.40 -7.41 28.72
CA VAL A 161 -22.14 -6.33 27.76
C VAL A 161 -21.27 -5.18 28.26
N MET A 162 -20.00 -5.23 27.86
CA MET A 162 -19.33 -4.11 27.19
C MET A 162 -18.12 -4.68 26.40
N TYR A 163 -18.16 -4.64 25.06
CA TYR A 163 -16.94 -4.90 24.28
C TYR A 163 -16.04 -3.66 24.39
N GLN A 164 -15.00 -3.78 25.20
CA GLN A 164 -13.90 -2.81 25.25
C GLN A 164 -12.79 -3.33 24.33
N ALA A 165 -12.58 -2.68 23.19
CA ALA A 165 -11.40 -2.93 22.37
C ALA A 165 -10.24 -2.12 22.96
N THR A 166 -9.34 -2.79 23.68
CA THR A 166 -8.10 -2.20 24.18
C THR A 166 -7.04 -2.27 23.09
N TRP A 167 -6.52 -1.13 22.66
CA TRP A 167 -5.30 -1.06 21.84
C TRP A 167 -4.08 -0.91 22.74
N THR A 168 -3.08 -1.78 22.58
CA THR A 168 -1.77 -1.62 23.23
C THR A 168 -0.84 -0.86 22.29
N GLN A 169 -0.59 0.42 22.55
CA GLN A 169 0.56 1.12 21.97
C GLN A 169 1.78 0.93 22.86
N LYS A 170 2.90 0.50 22.28
CA LYS A 170 4.22 0.56 22.92
C LYS A 170 4.93 1.83 22.44
N VAL A 171 5.03 2.82 23.32
CA VAL A 171 5.88 3.98 23.10
C VAL A 171 7.34 3.52 23.17
N VAL A 172 8.09 3.66 22.07
CA VAL A 172 9.54 3.49 22.08
C VAL A 172 10.15 4.86 22.41
N SER A 173 10.57 5.04 23.65
CA SER A 173 11.24 6.26 24.09
C SER A 173 12.74 6.24 23.77
N ALA A 174 13.19 7.41 23.31
CA ALA A 174 14.55 7.94 23.24
C ALA A 174 15.33 7.74 21.93
N VAL A 175 15.30 8.77 21.09
CA VAL A 175 16.53 9.28 20.48
C VAL A 175 17.02 10.40 21.40
N GLY A 176 18.13 10.15 22.08
CA GLY A 176 18.76 11.13 22.95
C GLY A 176 19.24 12.33 22.14
N ALA A 177 18.84 13.52 22.56
CA ALA A 177 19.54 14.75 22.23
C ALA A 177 20.63 14.98 23.28
N ARG A 178 21.88 15.06 22.83
CA ARG A 178 22.85 16.09 23.22
C ARG A 178 23.98 16.13 22.20
#